data_AF-A0A0L7KMT3-F1
#
_entry.id   AF-A0A0L7KMT3-F1
#
_cell.length_a   1.000
_cell.length_b   1.000
_cell.length_c   1.000
_cell.angle_alpha   90.00
_cell.angle_beta   90.00
_cell.angle_gamma   90.00
#
_symmetry.space_group_name_H-M   'P 1'
#
loop_
_entity.id
_entity.type
_entity.pdbx_description
1 polymer ?
#
loop_
_entity_poly.entity_id
_entity_poly.type
_entity_poly.pdbx_seq_one_letter_code
_entity_poly.pdbx_strand_id
1 'polypeptide(L)' 'SLEEMKGIADSARKLGLITSMIRDAGRTQIAPNSITVLGVGPAPKEVIDQLTGHLKLL' A
#
# COMPACT_ATOMS: atom_id res chain seq x y z
N SER A 1 -4.01 -8.13 3.07
CA SER A 1 -4.23 -7.94 4.53
C SER A 1 -3.34 -6.80 5.05
N LEU A 2 -3.41 -6.41 6.34
CA LEU A 2 -2.50 -5.38 6.88
C LEU A 2 -1.02 -5.79 6.79
N GLU A 3 -0.72 -7.05 7.06
CA GLU A 3 0.64 -7.59 6.96
C GLU A 3 1.16 -7.56 5.53
N GLU A 4 0.31 -7.89 4.55
CA GLU A 4 0.65 -7.79 3.12
C GLU A 4 0.92 -6.34 2.70
N MET A 5 0.10 -5.38 3.14
CA MET A 5 0.35 -3.95 2.88
C MET A 5 1.69 -3.49 3.46
N LYS A 6 2.04 -3.91 4.68
CA LYS A 6 3.35 -3.60 5.27
C LYS A 6 4.50 -4.23 4.47
N GLY A 7 4.35 -5.48 4.03
CA GLY A 7 5.35 -6.17 3.20
C GLY A 7 5.63 -5.45 1.87
N ILE A 8 4.56 -4.97 1.21
CA ILE A 8 4.68 -4.16 -0.01
C ILE A 8 5.35 -2.81 0.30
N ALA A 9 4.96 -2.14 1.39
CA ALA A 9 5.54 -0.86 1.78
C ALA A 9 7.05 -0.97 2.08
N ASP A 10 7.47 -2.03 2.77
CA ASP A 10 8.89 -2.26 3.07
C ASP A 10 9.69 -2.58 1.81
N SER A 11 9.12 -3.34 0.88
CA SER A 11 9.74 -3.63 -0.41
C SER A 11 9.87 -2.37 -1.26
N ALA A 12 8.84 -1.53 -1.28
CA ALA A 12 8.85 -0.23 -1.97
C ALA A 12 9.92 0.71 -1.39
N ARG A 13 10.06 0.78 -0.06
CA ARG A 13 11.10 1.59 0.61
C ARG A 13 12.50 1.13 0.27
N LYS A 14 12.74 -0.20 0.18
CA LYS A 14 14.04 -0.76 -0.24
C LYS A 14 14.42 -0.37 -1.67
N LEU A 15 13.43 -0.15 -2.54
CA LEU A 15 13.61 0.35 -3.91
C LEU A 15 13.70 1.89 -3.99
N GLY A 16 13.72 2.59 -2.84
CA GLY A 16 13.78 4.04 -2.78
C GLY A 16 12.46 4.75 -3.10
N LEU A 17 11.34 4.03 -3.11
CA LEU A 17 10.03 4.61 -3.40
C LEU A 17 9.38 5.23 -2.17
N ILE A 18 8.64 6.30 -2.41
CA ILE A 18 7.79 6.91 -1.40
C ILE A 18 6.54 6.04 -1.19
N THR A 19 6.15 5.88 0.07
CA THR A 19 4.96 5.12 0.48
C THR A 19 4.10 5.94 1.43
N SER A 20 2.78 5.87 1.31
CA SER A 20 1.83 6.51 2.23
C SER A 20 0.80 5.50 2.72
N MET A 21 0.71 5.31 4.04
CA MET A 21 -0.32 4.46 4.65
C MET A 21 -1.47 5.34 5.15
N ILE A 22 -2.66 5.11 4.62
CA ILE A 22 -3.86 5.86 4.98
C ILE A 22 -4.68 5.05 5.98
N ARG A 23 -5.03 5.70 7.08
CA ARG A 23 -5.89 5.16 8.12
C ARG A 23 -7.32 5.60 7.84
N ASP A 24 -8.27 4.67 7.94
CA ASP A 24 -9.68 5.03 7.80
C ASP A 24 -10.06 6.03 8.90
N ALA A 25 -10.84 7.03 8.54
CA ALA A 25 -11.30 8.06 9.47
C ALA A 25 -12.33 7.55 10.50
N GLY A 26 -12.59 6.24 10.55
CA GLY A 26 -13.57 5.64 11.45
C GLY A 26 -15.01 5.95 11.04
N ARG A 27 -15.25 6.21 9.75
CA ARG A 27 -16.60 6.41 9.19
C ARG A 27 -17.19 5.14 8.59
N THR A 28 -16.45 4.04 8.65
CA THR A 28 -16.84 2.72 8.16
C THR A 28 -17.02 1.73 9.31
N GLN A 29 -17.64 0.58 9.03
CA GLN A 29 -17.87 -0.51 10.00
C GLN A 29 -16.59 -1.30 10.32
N ILE A 30 -15.42 -0.90 9.79
CA ILE A 30 -14.13 -1.48 10.13
C ILE A 30 -13.67 -0.91 11.47
N ALA A 31 -12.94 -1.72 12.25
CA ALA A 31 -12.40 -1.30 13.54
C ALA A 31 -11.74 0.10 13.44
N PRO A 32 -12.12 1.04 14.31
CA PRO A 32 -11.62 2.40 14.24
C PRO A 32 -10.09 2.40 14.26
N ASN A 33 -9.49 3.30 13.49
CA ASN A 33 -8.05 3.41 13.33
C ASN A 33 -7.35 2.26 12.57
N SER A 34 -8.04 1.46 11.74
CA SER A 34 -7.35 0.50 10.86
C SER A 34 -6.69 1.18 9.65
N ILE A 35 -5.49 0.72 9.24
CA ILE A 35 -4.89 1.11 7.95
C ILE A 35 -5.64 0.39 6.84
N THR A 36 -6.18 1.15 5.89
CA THR A 36 -7.05 0.63 4.82
C THR A 36 -6.45 0.76 3.43
N VAL A 37 -5.53 1.70 3.22
CA VAL A 37 -4.94 1.95 1.90
C VAL A 37 -3.43 2.17 2.01
N LEU A 38 -2.70 1.64 1.02
CA LEU A 38 -1.29 1.92 0.77
C LEU A 38 -1.15 2.62 -0.59
N GLY A 39 -0.59 3.83 -0.59
CA GLY A 39 -0.08 4.49 -1.79
C GLY A 39 1.41 4.21 -1.98
N VAL A 40 1.81 3.93 -3.22
CA VAL A 40 3.22 3.69 -3.62
C VAL A 40 3.54 4.56 -4.83
N GLY A 41 4.66 5.29 -4.79
CA GLY A 41 5.13 6.13 -5.89
C GLY A 41 5.14 7.63 -5.57
N PRO A 42 5.29 8.50 -6.59
CA PRO A 42 5.34 8.19 -8.02
C PRO A 42 6.61 7.43 -8.44
N ALA A 43 6.50 6.55 -9.44
CA ALA A 43 7.60 5.78 -10.03
C ALA A 43 7.21 5.25 -11.43
N PRO A 44 8.17 4.83 -12.27
CA PRO A 44 7.86 4.17 -13.54
C PRO A 44 6.98 2.93 -13.34
N LYS A 45 6.11 2.65 -14.32
CA LYS A 45 5.14 1.55 -14.26
C LYS A 45 5.82 0.21 -13.98
N GLU A 46 6.95 -0.04 -14.64
CA GLU A 46 7.71 -1.28 -14.53
C GLU A 46 8.23 -1.52 -13.11
N VAL A 47 8.50 -0.45 -12.36
CA VAL A 47 8.94 -0.54 -10.95
C VAL A 47 7.75 -0.78 -10.03
N ILE A 48 6.62 -0.13 -10.27
CA ILE A 48 5.39 -0.34 -9.49
C ILE A 48 4.84 -1.76 -9.72
N ASP A 49 4.81 -2.24 -10.96
CA ASP A 49 4.31 -3.57 -11.31
C ASP A 49 5.11 -4.71 -10.67
N GLN A 50 6.42 -4.53 -10.43
CA GLN A 50 7.23 -5.49 -9.68
C GLN A 50 6.71 -5.69 -8.25
N LEU A 51 6.09 -4.66 -7.67
CA LEU A 51 5.55 -4.68 -6.31
C LEU A 51 4.08 -5.09 -6.28
N THR A 52 3.27 -4.63 -7.24
CA THR A 52 1.79 -4.73 -7.16
C THR A 52 1.15 -5.49 -8.31
N GLY A 53 1.89 -5.92 -9.33
CA GLY A 53 1.32 -6.52 -10.56
C GLY A 53 0.60 -7.86 -10.35
N HIS A 54 0.83 -8.52 -9.22
CA HIS A 54 0.13 -9.73 -8.81
C HIS A 54 -1.22 -9.46 -8.11
N LEU A 55 -1.47 -8.21 -7.71
CA LEU A 55 -2.70 -7.81 -7.06
C LEU A 55 -3.83 -7.71 -8.09
N LYS A 56 -5.04 -8.10 -7.68
CA LYS A 56 -6.24 -7.90 -8.50
C LYS A 56 -6.66 -6.44 -8.44
N LEU A 57 -7.16 -5.94 -9.57
CA LEU A 57 -7.86 -4.66 -9.60
C LEU A 57 -9.13 -4.77 -8.75
N LEU A 58 -9.43 -3.69 -8.03
CA LEU A 58 -10.60 -3.56 -7.15
C LEU A 58 -11.91 -3.47 -7.93
#